data_AF-A0A976L803-F1
#
_entry.id   AF-A0A976L803-F1
#
_cell.length_a   1.000
_cell.length_b   1.000
_cell.length_c   1.000
_cell.angle_alpha   90.00
_cell.angle_beta   90.00
_cell.angle_gamma   90.00
#
_symmetry.space_group_name_H-M   'P 1'
#
loop_
_entity.id
_entity.type
_entity.pdbx_description
1 polymer ?
#
loop_
_entity_poly.entity_id
_entity_poly.type
_entity_poly.pdbx_seq_one_letter_code
_entity_poly.pdbx_strand_id
1 'polypeptide(L)'
;MAPRGGLRTGAGRKPGSNDYHESTRAIRVPLSLWGDLQQYLDSIKLLRKRQTLTKDMVFPAIAPPPLNFPLFASRIPAGFPSPADDYIDQRLDLNAYLVTHPAATFFVRVSGHSMTGAAIHDGDLLIVDRALEPQHDRIVIAAVNGELTVKRLAIKKGIPWLMPENPDYPPLEISEGLDCVIWGVVTQVIHHV
;
A
#
# COMPACT_ATOMS: atom_id res chain seq x y z
N MET A 1 19.60 -26.61 -47.98
CA MET A 1 19.10 -27.50 -46.89
C MET A 1 20.06 -27.40 -45.72
N ALA A 2 19.72 -27.08 -44.47
CA ALA A 2 18.45 -27.04 -43.72
C ALA A 2 18.58 -26.00 -42.55
N PRO A 3 17.49 -25.48 -41.96
CA PRO A 3 17.57 -24.54 -40.84
C PRO A 3 18.05 -25.26 -39.56
N ARG A 4 19.20 -24.85 -39.03
CA ARG A 4 19.76 -25.34 -37.77
C ARG A 4 19.03 -24.66 -36.60
N GLY A 5 17.90 -25.21 -36.19
CA GLY A 5 17.18 -24.70 -35.01
C GLY A 5 15.77 -25.25 -34.88
N GLY A 6 15.63 -26.57 -34.74
CA GLY A 6 14.34 -27.18 -34.39
C GLY A 6 14.06 -27.06 -32.90
N LEU A 7 12.81 -26.72 -32.55
CA LEU A 7 12.28 -26.80 -31.19
C LEU A 7 12.51 -28.23 -30.66
N ARG A 8 13.33 -28.39 -29.62
CA ARG A 8 13.49 -29.68 -28.94
C ARG A 8 12.33 -29.86 -27.97
N THR A 9 11.63 -30.98 -28.05
CA THR A 9 10.65 -31.40 -27.06
C THR A 9 11.32 -31.44 -25.68
N GLY A 10 10.87 -30.59 -24.75
CA GLY A 10 11.48 -30.42 -23.42
C GLY A 10 12.53 -29.31 -23.30
N ALA A 11 12.78 -28.49 -24.34
CA ALA A 11 13.62 -27.31 -24.21
C ALA A 11 12.87 -26.15 -23.53
N GLY A 12 13.24 -25.89 -22.29
CA GLY A 12 12.69 -24.84 -21.44
C GLY A 12 12.83 -25.22 -19.96
N ARG A 13 12.88 -24.24 -19.06
CA ARG A 13 12.78 -24.49 -17.62
C ARG A 13 11.43 -25.21 -17.38
N LYS A 14 11.39 -26.31 -16.62
CA LYS A 14 10.15 -27.09 -16.37
C LYS A 14 9.01 -26.15 -15.95
N PRO A 15 7.76 -26.33 -16.42
CA PRO A 15 6.62 -25.55 -15.94
C PRO A 15 6.59 -25.56 -14.40
N GLY A 16 6.47 -24.37 -13.78
CA GLY A 16 6.45 -24.23 -12.32
C GLY A 16 7.81 -24.31 -11.61
N SER A 17 8.94 -24.42 -12.33
CA SER A 17 10.29 -24.45 -11.72
C SER A 17 10.98 -23.08 -11.64
N ASN A 18 10.32 -22.01 -12.07
CA ASN A 18 10.78 -20.64 -11.88
C ASN A 18 10.41 -20.14 -10.48
N ASP A 19 11.04 -19.04 -10.07
CA ASP A 19 10.84 -18.43 -8.75
C ASP A 19 9.40 -17.90 -8.54
N TYR A 20 8.55 -18.01 -9.57
CA TYR A 20 7.16 -17.56 -9.59
C TYR A 20 6.16 -18.73 -9.62
N HIS A 21 6.61 -19.97 -9.78
CA HIS A 21 5.79 -21.18 -9.97
C HIS A 21 4.71 -21.10 -11.07
N GLU A 22 4.89 -20.22 -12.06
CA GLU A 22 3.92 -19.91 -13.11
C GLU A 22 4.49 -20.18 -14.52
N SER A 23 3.66 -20.23 -15.56
CA SER A 23 4.12 -20.28 -16.96
C SER A 23 4.76 -18.96 -17.39
N THR A 24 5.96 -18.99 -17.98
CA THR A 24 6.63 -17.79 -18.51
C THR A 24 6.54 -17.67 -20.02
N ARG A 25 6.55 -16.42 -20.51
CA ARG A 25 6.63 -16.08 -21.94
C ARG A 25 7.86 -15.22 -22.19
N ALA A 26 8.63 -15.55 -23.23
CA ALA A 26 9.77 -14.74 -23.65
C ALA A 26 9.31 -13.46 -24.37
N ILE A 27 9.87 -12.31 -23.99
CA ILE A 27 9.68 -11.01 -24.62
C ILE A 27 11.05 -10.38 -24.90
N ARG A 28 11.19 -9.69 -26.05
CA ARG A 28 12.41 -8.92 -26.36
C ARG A 28 12.26 -7.53 -25.75
N VAL A 29 13.20 -7.17 -24.88
CA VAL A 29 13.19 -5.90 -24.14
C VAL A 29 14.36 -5.04 -24.64
N PRO A 30 14.15 -3.76 -24.96
CA PRO A 30 15.24 -2.83 -25.24
C PRO A 30 16.25 -2.80 -24.09
N LEU A 31 17.55 -2.74 -24.41
CA LEU A 31 18.61 -2.78 -23.39
C LEU A 31 18.52 -1.63 -22.38
N SER A 32 18.00 -0.47 -22.81
CA SER A 32 17.76 0.68 -21.95
C SER A 32 16.75 0.41 -20.83
N LEU A 33 15.80 -0.50 -21.05
CA LEU A 33 14.75 -0.85 -20.09
C LEU A 33 15.11 -2.09 -19.25
N TRP A 34 16.24 -2.74 -19.54
CA TRP A 34 16.61 -4.00 -18.90
C TRP A 34 16.91 -3.83 -17.41
N GLY A 35 17.59 -2.75 -17.03
CA GLY A 35 17.90 -2.44 -15.63
C GLY A 35 16.64 -2.26 -14.78
N ASP A 36 15.70 -1.46 -15.28
CA ASP A 36 14.41 -1.19 -14.61
C ASP A 36 13.58 -2.46 -14.50
N LEU A 37 13.52 -3.26 -15.57
CA LEU A 37 12.79 -4.53 -15.57
C LEU A 37 13.39 -5.53 -14.56
N GLN A 38 14.71 -5.61 -14.47
CA GLN A 38 15.40 -6.50 -13.54
C GLN A 38 15.06 -6.11 -12.08
N GLN A 39 15.18 -4.81 -11.75
CA GLN A 39 14.82 -4.29 -10.43
C GLN A 39 13.35 -4.55 -10.10
N TYR A 40 12.44 -4.32 -11.05
CA TYR A 40 11.03 -4.58 -10.89
C TYR A 40 10.74 -6.07 -10.60
N LEU A 41 11.30 -6.98 -11.40
CA LEU A 41 11.12 -8.42 -11.22
C LEU A 41 11.66 -8.91 -9.87
N ASP A 42 12.82 -8.41 -9.44
CA ASP A 42 13.41 -8.75 -8.14
C ASP A 42 12.57 -8.22 -6.98
N SER A 43 11.97 -7.03 -7.12
CA SER A 43 11.02 -6.50 -6.13
C SER A 43 9.78 -7.39 -5.97
N ILE A 44 9.22 -7.91 -7.08
CA ILE A 44 8.09 -8.85 -7.03
C ILE A 44 8.50 -10.15 -6.32
N LYS A 45 9.70 -10.68 -6.56
CA LYS A 45 10.20 -11.88 -5.86
C LYS A 45 10.29 -11.64 -4.35
N LEU A 46 10.80 -10.48 -3.94
CA LEU A 46 10.92 -10.13 -2.52
C LEU A 46 9.54 -9.99 -1.87
N LEU A 47 8.59 -9.32 -2.54
CA LEU A 47 7.21 -9.19 -2.06
C LEU A 47 6.54 -10.56 -1.88
N ARG A 48 6.67 -11.46 -2.87
CA ARG A 48 6.14 -12.82 -2.78
C ARG A 48 6.80 -13.66 -1.69
N LYS A 49 8.11 -13.49 -1.45
CA LYS A 49 8.84 -14.18 -0.37
C LYS A 49 8.42 -13.69 1.02
N ARG A 50 7.99 -12.43 1.14
CA ARG A 50 7.48 -11.82 2.38
C ARG A 50 6.00 -12.13 2.65
N GLN A 51 5.22 -12.54 1.66
CA GLN A 51 3.78 -12.85 1.77
C GLN A 51 3.44 -14.01 2.74
N THR A 52 4.42 -14.70 3.33
CA THR A 52 4.18 -15.77 4.30
C THR A 52 3.83 -15.27 5.72
N LEU A 53 3.77 -13.96 6.00
CA LEU A 53 3.65 -13.46 7.38
C LEU A 53 2.45 -12.57 7.71
N THR A 54 1.56 -12.21 6.78
CA THR A 54 0.23 -11.63 7.06
C THR A 54 -0.47 -11.39 5.72
N LYS A 55 -1.50 -12.18 5.39
CA LYS A 55 -2.15 -12.19 4.07
C LYS A 55 -2.72 -10.82 3.64
N ASP A 56 -3.03 -9.96 4.61
CA ASP A 56 -3.74 -8.69 4.39
C ASP A 56 -2.84 -7.44 4.51
N MET A 57 -1.53 -7.64 4.74
CA MET A 57 -0.57 -6.55 4.85
C MET A 57 0.41 -6.57 3.67
N VAL A 58 0.53 -5.43 3.00
CA VAL A 58 1.45 -5.24 1.88
C VAL A 58 2.48 -4.18 2.27
N PHE A 59 3.73 -4.36 1.89
CA PHE A 59 4.79 -3.39 2.20
C PHE A 59 5.25 -2.68 0.92
N PRO A 60 5.57 -1.38 0.97
CA PRO A 60 6.19 -0.70 -0.16
C PRO A 60 7.59 -1.27 -0.42
N ALA A 61 8.05 -1.11 -1.67
CA ALA A 61 9.46 -1.33 -1.98
C ALA A 61 10.32 -0.30 -1.23
N ILE A 62 11.52 -0.72 -0.78
CA ILE A 62 12.43 0.16 -0.02
C ILE A 62 13.08 1.21 -0.94
N ALA A 63 13.23 0.90 -2.23
CA ALA A 63 13.73 1.81 -3.25
C ALA A 63 13.06 1.49 -4.59
N PRO A 64 11.78 1.88 -4.78
CA PRO A 64 11.12 1.71 -6.08
C PRO A 64 11.82 2.61 -7.10
N PRO A 65 11.98 2.16 -8.36
CA PRO A 65 12.39 3.06 -9.43
C PRO A 65 11.37 4.20 -9.56
N PRO A 66 11.81 5.45 -9.72
CA PRO A 66 10.90 6.57 -9.73
C PRO A 66 9.94 6.49 -10.91
N LEU A 67 8.65 6.54 -10.63
CA LEU A 67 7.61 6.61 -11.66
C LEU A 67 7.29 8.08 -11.90
N ASN A 68 7.53 8.56 -13.12
CA ASN A 68 7.33 9.96 -13.48
C ASN A 68 6.06 10.13 -14.30
N PHE A 69 4.93 10.34 -13.63
CA PHE A 69 3.68 10.69 -14.31
C PHE A 69 3.59 12.21 -14.51
N PRO A 70 3.10 12.71 -15.65
CA PRO A 70 2.83 14.13 -15.80
C PRO A 70 1.74 14.56 -14.81
N LEU A 71 2.01 15.60 -14.02
CA LEU A 71 1.07 16.23 -13.13
C LEU A 71 0.80 17.66 -13.63
N PHE A 72 -0.47 17.96 -13.88
CA PHE A 72 -0.89 19.32 -14.22
C PHE A 72 -0.57 20.25 -13.04
N ALA A 73 0.19 21.31 -13.31
CA ALA A 73 0.54 22.27 -12.26
C ALA A 73 -0.68 23.07 -11.78
N SER A 74 -1.67 23.25 -12.67
CA SER A 74 -2.97 23.83 -12.34
C SER A 74 -3.81 22.83 -11.53
N ARG A 75 -4.22 23.22 -10.32
CA ARG A 75 -5.25 22.48 -9.58
C ARG A 75 -6.56 22.56 -10.34
N ILE A 76 -7.15 21.41 -10.64
CA ILE A 76 -8.49 21.34 -11.24
C ILE A 76 -9.51 21.67 -10.13
N PRO A 77 -10.32 22.73 -10.26
CA PRO A 77 -11.35 23.01 -9.27
C PRO A 77 -12.39 21.89 -9.30
N ALA A 78 -12.81 21.42 -8.12
CA ALA A 78 -13.94 20.49 -8.01
C ALA A 78 -15.31 21.14 -8.33
N GLY A 79 -15.33 22.43 -8.68
CA GLY A 79 -16.51 23.24 -8.99
C GLY A 79 -16.48 23.78 -10.42
N PHE A 80 -16.87 25.03 -10.62
CA PHE A 80 -16.97 25.61 -11.96
C PHE A 80 -15.58 25.70 -12.63
N PRO A 81 -15.41 25.18 -13.87
CA PRO A 81 -14.12 25.23 -14.54
C PRO A 81 -13.79 26.68 -14.93
N SER A 82 -12.68 27.20 -14.43
CA SER A 82 -12.11 28.45 -14.93
C SER A 82 -11.18 28.12 -16.10
N PRO A 83 -11.22 28.87 -17.21
CA PRO A 83 -10.21 28.75 -18.25
C PRO A 83 -8.89 29.31 -17.71
N ALA A 84 -7.90 28.47 -17.49
CA ALA A 84 -6.55 28.88 -17.14
C ALA A 84 -5.53 27.88 -17.72
N ASP A 85 -4.36 28.41 -18.09
CA ASP A 85 -3.34 27.78 -18.92
C ASP A 85 -2.85 26.40 -18.45
N ASP A 86 -2.78 25.47 -19.40
CA ASP A 86 -2.29 24.09 -19.26
C ASP A 86 -0.74 24.05 -19.22
N TYR A 87 -0.12 24.50 -18.13
CA TYR A 87 1.30 24.25 -17.91
C TYR A 87 1.53 22.91 -17.21
N ILE A 88 2.13 21.96 -17.93
CA ILE A 88 2.64 20.68 -17.40
C ILE A 88 4.06 20.93 -16.90
N ASP A 89 4.23 21.20 -15.60
CA ASP A 89 5.57 21.49 -15.04
C ASP A 89 5.94 20.64 -13.82
N GLN A 90 5.09 19.69 -13.43
CA GLN A 90 5.39 18.77 -12.32
C GLN A 90 5.31 17.30 -12.74
N ARG A 91 6.23 16.50 -12.21
CA ARG A 91 6.23 15.04 -12.32
C ARG A 91 5.79 14.46 -10.99
N LEU A 92 4.88 13.50 -11.02
CA LEU A 92 4.34 12.81 -9.85
C LEU A 92 4.88 11.38 -9.79
N ASP A 93 5.52 11.05 -8.67
CA ASP A 93 5.74 9.68 -8.22
C ASP A 93 4.86 9.43 -7.00
N LEU A 94 3.91 8.50 -7.12
CA LEU A 94 2.98 8.17 -6.03
C LEU A 94 3.69 7.58 -4.81
N ASN A 95 4.80 6.87 -4.98
CA ASN A 95 5.55 6.35 -3.83
C ASN A 95 6.16 7.50 -3.04
N ALA A 96 6.86 8.41 -3.72
CA ALA A 96 7.46 9.58 -3.07
C ALA A 96 6.39 10.53 -2.50
N TYR A 97 5.23 10.62 -3.15
CA TYR A 97 4.14 11.50 -2.73
C TYR A 97 3.38 10.96 -1.51
N LEU A 98 3.15 9.64 -1.44
CA LEU A 98 2.29 9.02 -0.43
C LEU A 98 3.06 8.33 0.71
N VAL A 99 4.32 7.95 0.50
CA VAL A 99 5.13 7.14 1.43
C VAL A 99 6.38 7.89 1.88
N THR A 100 6.32 8.47 3.07
CA THR A 100 7.45 9.22 3.68
C THR A 100 8.56 8.29 4.20
N HIS A 101 8.18 7.21 4.89
CA HIS A 101 9.15 6.27 5.51
C HIS A 101 8.97 4.85 4.96
N PRO A 102 9.54 4.49 3.79
CA PRO A 102 9.31 3.21 3.14
C PRO A 102 9.61 1.99 4.03
N ALA A 103 10.65 2.05 4.86
CA ALA A 103 11.01 0.96 5.77
C ALA A 103 10.04 0.78 6.95
N ALA A 104 9.29 1.83 7.29
CA ALA A 104 8.33 1.85 8.39
C ALA A 104 6.88 1.85 7.92
N THR A 105 6.62 1.88 6.61
CA THR A 105 5.27 1.95 6.05
C THR A 105 4.75 0.58 5.65
N PHE A 106 3.45 0.36 5.80
CA PHE A 106 2.72 -0.77 5.25
C PHE A 106 1.32 -0.35 4.81
N PHE A 107 0.68 -1.21 4.03
CA PHE A 107 -0.65 -1.02 3.49
C PHE A 107 -1.60 -2.08 4.03
N VAL A 108 -2.83 -1.69 4.34
CA VAL A 108 -3.87 -2.59 4.83
C VAL A 108 -5.17 -2.33 4.09
N ARG A 109 -5.92 -3.38 3.77
CA ARG A 109 -7.26 -3.25 3.24
C ARG A 109 -8.28 -3.23 4.38
N VAL A 110 -9.17 -2.26 4.37
CA VAL A 110 -10.24 -2.13 5.35
C VAL A 110 -11.30 -3.21 5.13
N SER A 111 -11.80 -3.74 6.23
CA SER A 111 -12.98 -4.59 6.28
C SER A 111 -13.95 -4.04 7.33
N GLY A 112 -15.22 -3.85 6.96
CA GLY A 112 -16.29 -3.36 7.81
C GLY A 112 -16.51 -1.85 7.79
N HIS A 113 -17.39 -1.37 8.68
CA HIS A 113 -17.99 -0.03 8.60
C HIS A 113 -17.80 0.82 9.88
N SER A 114 -16.90 0.42 10.79
CA SER A 114 -16.75 1.14 12.06
C SER A 114 -16.15 2.55 11.91
N MET A 115 -15.65 2.91 10.72
CA MET A 115 -14.92 4.15 10.47
C MET A 115 -15.58 5.05 9.40
N THR A 116 -16.86 4.82 9.07
CA THR A 116 -17.57 5.55 7.99
C THR A 116 -17.67 7.05 8.23
N GLY A 117 -17.80 7.51 9.48
CA GLY A 117 -17.80 8.94 9.83
C GLY A 117 -16.45 9.64 9.57
N ALA A 118 -15.37 8.88 9.43
CA ALA A 118 -14.06 9.39 8.97
C ALA A 118 -13.84 9.21 7.46
N ALA A 119 -14.90 8.91 6.70
CA ALA A 119 -14.85 8.60 5.27
C ALA A 119 -13.93 7.42 4.92
N ILE A 120 -13.78 6.46 5.85
CA ILE A 120 -13.09 5.19 5.62
C ILE A 120 -14.15 4.12 5.41
N HIS A 121 -14.15 3.53 4.24
CA HIS A 121 -15.15 2.57 3.79
C HIS A 121 -14.57 1.16 3.68
N ASP A 122 -15.46 0.18 3.63
CA ASP A 122 -15.10 -1.21 3.36
C ASP A 122 -14.38 -1.32 2.00
N GLY A 123 -13.26 -2.04 1.96
CA GLY A 123 -12.43 -2.19 0.77
C GLY A 123 -11.34 -1.13 0.57
N ASP A 124 -11.35 -0.04 1.34
CA ASP A 124 -10.34 1.03 1.23
C ASP A 124 -8.93 0.51 1.49
N LEU A 125 -7.96 1.13 0.82
CA LEU A 125 -6.55 0.88 1.07
C LEU A 125 -5.99 1.98 1.97
N LEU A 126 -5.52 1.59 3.16
CA LEU A 126 -4.86 2.49 4.10
C LEU A 126 -3.36 2.44 3.92
N ILE A 127 -2.72 3.61 3.99
CA ILE A 127 -1.27 3.74 4.15
C ILE A 127 -0.99 3.99 5.62
N VAL A 128 -0.15 3.15 6.23
CA VAL A 128 0.13 3.16 7.66
C VAL A 128 1.60 3.32 7.90
N ASP A 129 1.99 4.29 8.70
CA ASP A 129 3.37 4.60 9.04
C ASP A 129 3.64 4.30 10.52
N ARG A 130 4.64 3.45 10.78
CA ARG A 130 5.07 3.05 12.13
C ARG A 130 6.10 3.98 12.73
N ALA A 131 6.74 4.83 11.93
CA ALA A 131 7.71 5.81 12.42
C ALA A 131 7.01 7.01 13.08
N LEU A 132 5.71 7.18 12.84
CA LEU A 132 4.92 8.24 13.45
C LEU A 132 4.44 7.82 14.84
N GLU A 133 4.62 8.71 15.81
CA GLU A 133 4.06 8.54 17.15
C GLU A 133 2.53 8.66 17.10
N PRO A 134 1.79 7.67 17.66
CA PRO A 134 0.35 7.78 17.82
C PRO A 134 -0.03 8.93 18.76
N GLN A 135 -0.92 9.81 18.32
CA GLN A 135 -1.37 10.98 19.07
C GLN A 135 -2.88 11.03 19.15
N HIS A 136 -3.40 11.82 20.10
CA HIS A 136 -4.84 12.09 20.19
C HIS A 136 -5.40 12.54 18.85
N ASP A 137 -6.57 11.98 18.49
CA ASP A 137 -7.34 12.18 17.28
C ASP A 137 -6.69 11.65 16.00
N ARG A 138 -5.57 10.92 16.08
CA ARG A 138 -5.04 10.18 14.94
C ARG A 138 -5.81 8.90 14.71
N ILE A 139 -5.99 8.53 13.44
CA ILE A 139 -6.48 7.21 13.06
C ILE A 139 -5.30 6.26 13.10
N VAL A 140 -5.47 5.13 13.76
CA VAL A 140 -4.41 4.15 14.02
C VAL A 140 -4.86 2.75 13.64
N ILE A 141 -3.89 1.91 13.29
CA ILE A 141 -4.06 0.46 13.31
C ILE A 141 -3.62 -0.03 14.69
N ALA A 142 -4.52 -0.70 15.40
CA ALA A 142 -4.24 -1.35 16.67
C ALA A 142 -4.47 -2.86 16.55
N ALA A 143 -3.62 -3.67 17.17
CA ALA A 143 -3.89 -5.07 17.42
C ALA A 143 -4.51 -5.19 18.81
N VAL A 144 -5.75 -5.67 18.88
CA VAL A 144 -6.47 -5.94 20.13
C VAL A 144 -6.63 -7.45 20.25
N ASN A 145 -6.06 -8.06 21.28
CA ASN A 145 -6.00 -9.53 21.46
C ASN A 145 -5.49 -10.26 20.20
N GLY A 146 -4.50 -9.68 19.51
CA GLY A 146 -3.94 -10.21 18.27
C GLY A 146 -4.71 -9.90 17.00
N GLU A 147 -5.90 -9.29 17.06
CA GLU A 147 -6.70 -8.93 15.89
C GLU A 147 -6.52 -7.45 15.52
N LEU A 148 -6.26 -7.18 14.22
CA LEU A 148 -6.08 -5.82 13.74
C LEU A 148 -7.42 -5.08 13.60
N THR A 149 -7.45 -3.84 14.06
CA THR A 149 -8.59 -2.94 13.92
C THR A 149 -8.13 -1.51 13.61
N VAL A 150 -8.95 -0.79 12.85
CA VAL A 150 -8.76 0.64 12.57
C VAL A 150 -9.70 1.47 13.44
N LYS A 151 -9.15 2.40 14.21
CA LYS A 151 -9.89 3.26 15.14
C LYS A 151 -9.23 4.63 15.25
N ARG A 152 -9.98 5.64 15.71
CA ARG A 152 -9.40 6.91 16.15
C ARG A 152 -8.89 6.78 17.58
N LEU A 153 -7.63 7.12 17.81
CA LEU A 153 -7.05 7.16 19.14
C LEU A 153 -7.55 8.40 19.88
N ALA A 154 -8.25 8.25 20.99
CA ALA A 154 -8.62 9.36 21.87
C ALA A 154 -7.93 9.23 23.23
N ILE A 155 -7.39 10.33 23.76
CA ILE A 155 -6.77 10.33 25.09
C ILE A 155 -7.66 11.16 26.02
N LYS A 156 -8.42 10.48 26.88
CA LYS A 156 -9.38 11.10 27.81
C LYS A 156 -8.85 10.99 29.23
N LYS A 157 -8.53 12.14 29.85
CA LYS A 157 -7.96 12.19 31.22
C LYS A 157 -6.72 11.29 31.39
N GLY A 158 -5.88 11.20 30.35
CA GLY A 158 -4.69 10.35 30.33
C GLY A 158 -4.94 8.88 29.98
N ILE A 159 -6.20 8.45 29.84
CA ILE A 159 -6.56 7.09 29.46
C ILE A 159 -6.74 7.03 27.94
N PRO A 160 -6.07 6.13 27.23
CA PRO A 160 -6.24 5.97 25.79
C PRO A 160 -7.47 5.11 25.45
N TRP A 161 -8.16 5.49 24.38
CA TRP A 161 -9.38 4.86 23.87
C TRP A 161 -9.26 4.66 22.37
N LEU A 162 -9.79 3.54 21.88
CA LEU A 162 -10.01 3.28 20.47
C LEU A 162 -11.47 3.63 20.14
N MET A 163 -11.66 4.76 19.48
CA MET A 163 -12.97 5.29 19.12
C MET A 163 -13.34 4.85 17.69
N PRO A 164 -14.51 4.22 17.49
CA PRO A 164 -15.08 4.12 16.16
C PRO A 164 -15.62 5.48 15.70
N GLU A 165 -15.78 5.62 14.40
CA GLU A 165 -16.43 6.75 13.74
C GLU A 165 -17.78 6.31 13.17
N ASN A 166 -18.46 5.41 13.88
CA ASN A 166 -19.78 4.92 13.56
C ASN A 166 -20.53 4.67 14.89
N PRO A 167 -21.70 5.30 15.11
CA PRO A 167 -22.49 5.16 16.33
C PRO A 167 -22.89 3.72 16.68
N ASP A 168 -22.98 2.83 15.70
CA ASP A 168 -23.37 1.43 15.90
C ASP A 168 -22.28 0.58 16.57
N TYR A 169 -21.07 1.15 16.72
CA TYR A 169 -19.91 0.48 17.28
C TYR A 169 -19.52 1.14 18.61
N PRO A 170 -19.28 0.37 19.68
CA PRO A 170 -18.90 0.94 20.97
C PRO A 170 -17.41 1.38 20.97
N PRO A 171 -17.07 2.47 21.66
CA PRO A 171 -15.69 2.79 22.02
C PRO A 171 -15.05 1.69 22.86
N LEU A 172 -13.74 1.49 22.69
CA LEU A 172 -12.95 0.54 23.47
C LEU A 172 -11.90 1.27 24.30
N GLU A 173 -11.97 1.12 25.63
CA GLU A 173 -10.95 1.63 26.55
C GLU A 173 -9.72 0.73 26.54
N ILE A 174 -8.53 1.31 26.40
CA ILE A 174 -7.27 0.57 26.56
C ILE A 174 -6.89 0.57 28.04
N SER A 175 -7.42 -0.41 28.76
CA SER A 175 -7.12 -0.63 30.19
C SER A 175 -5.96 -1.60 30.39
N GLU A 176 -5.39 -1.66 31.60
CA GLU A 176 -4.21 -2.49 31.91
C GLU A 176 -4.39 -3.99 31.64
N GLY A 177 -5.62 -4.50 31.61
CA GLY A 177 -5.93 -5.90 31.31
C GLY A 177 -6.16 -6.21 29.83
N LEU A 178 -6.19 -5.20 28.96
CA LEU A 178 -6.43 -5.38 27.53
C LEU A 178 -5.09 -5.49 26.80
N ASP A 179 -4.87 -6.62 26.11
CA ASP A 179 -3.75 -6.74 25.19
C ASP A 179 -4.02 -5.88 23.95
N CYS A 180 -3.44 -4.68 23.94
CA CYS A 180 -3.60 -3.72 22.86
C CYS A 180 -2.27 -3.09 22.48
N VAL A 181 -1.87 -3.26 21.22
CA VAL A 181 -0.64 -2.68 20.66
C VAL A 181 -1.00 -1.80 19.48
N ILE A 182 -0.57 -0.54 19.50
CA ILE A 182 -0.69 0.32 18.32
C ILE A 182 0.43 -0.04 17.33
N TRP A 183 0.05 -0.46 16.13
CA TRP A 183 0.99 -0.84 15.09
C TRP A 183 1.53 0.36 14.33
N GLY A 184 0.70 1.37 14.07
CA GLY A 184 1.10 2.58 13.36
C GLY A 184 -0.06 3.55 13.12
N VAL A 185 0.29 4.70 12.56
CA VAL A 185 -0.64 5.80 12.27
C VAL A 185 -1.05 5.75 10.81
N VAL A 186 -2.34 5.84 10.54
CA VAL A 186 -2.87 5.96 9.17
C VAL A 186 -2.57 7.36 8.65
N THR A 187 -1.86 7.43 7.52
CA THR A 187 -1.47 8.70 6.90
C THR A 187 -2.36 9.07 5.71
N GLN A 188 -2.83 8.07 4.96
CA GLN A 188 -3.64 8.25 3.76
C GLN A 188 -4.71 7.17 3.65
N VAL A 189 -5.84 7.52 3.02
CA VAL A 189 -6.93 6.62 2.65
C VAL A 189 -7.07 6.69 1.13
N ILE A 190 -6.98 5.55 0.46
CA ILE A 190 -7.21 5.43 -0.98
C ILE A 190 -8.53 4.68 -1.18
N HIS A 191 -9.52 5.43 -1.67
CA HIS A 191 -10.86 4.93 -1.97
C HIS A 191 -11.11 5.00 -3.48
N HIS A 192 -11.78 3.99 -4.02
CA HIS A 192 -12.27 4.00 -5.39
C HIS A 192 -13.62 4.71 -5.44
N VAL A 193 -13.72 5.80 -6.20
CA VAL A 193 -14.96 6.55 -6.43
C VAL A 193 -15.64 6.07 -7.71
#